data_AF-K1P7P8-F1
#
_entry.id   AF-K1P7P8-F1
#
_cell.length_a   1.000
_cell.length_b   1.000
_cell.length_c   1.000
_cell.angle_alpha   90.00
_cell.angle_beta   90.00
_cell.angle_gamma   90.00
#
_symmetry.space_group_name_H-M   'P 1'
#
loop_
_entity.id
_entity.type
_entity.pdbx_description
1 polymer ?
#
loop_
_entity_poly.entity_id
_entity_poly.type
_entity_poly.pdbx_seq_one_letter_code
_entity_poly.pdbx_strand_id
1 'polypeptide(L)'
;MSRKVVHPQHNHTVITVSPLTRLPKLIQDRIPGLTVINFSIPGELYRDSPDYPKLAKLINESAADIILTLPHVLDNLVQHGLCCDSIKWFQSTSAGAEELFHAFPKPPDHMVFTRMGEGFGGFMAEYVLGQIISREHYFPQMAEYQRQKVWSRSKFIQKRSLASLTIGILGTGAIGIKIAEASRAFGMTVKGLARTMKESIMPHFDVILMGWIGGAILDAIDKEPLPADSPLWTHPDVVITPHISGPVTTDKLVLSKYF
;
A
#
# COMPACT_ATOMS: atom_id res chain seq x y z
N MET A 1 -25.79 39.54 6.74
CA MET A 1 -24.43 39.82 6.24
C MET A 1 -23.73 38.50 5.94
N SER A 2 -23.60 38.15 4.66
CA SER A 2 -22.90 36.95 4.21
C SER A 2 -21.39 37.13 4.41
N ARG A 3 -20.77 36.31 5.29
CA ARG A 3 -19.31 36.24 5.39
C ARG A 3 -18.80 35.61 4.10
N LYS A 4 -18.24 36.42 3.18
CA LYS A 4 -17.37 35.92 2.11
C LYS A 4 -16.24 35.14 2.78
N VAL A 5 -16.19 33.83 2.55
CA VAL A 5 -15.02 33.02 2.84
C VAL A 5 -13.94 33.51 1.88
N VAL A 6 -13.00 34.30 2.39
CA VAL A 6 -11.81 34.69 1.65
C VAL A 6 -10.89 33.47 1.68
N HIS A 7 -10.81 32.75 0.57
CA HIS A 7 -9.78 31.73 0.41
C HIS A 7 -8.42 32.45 0.36
N PRO A 8 -7.43 32.06 1.19
CA PRO A 8 -6.09 32.60 1.08
C PRO A 8 -5.57 32.39 -0.35
N GLN A 9 -4.89 33.39 -0.93
CA GLN A 9 -4.12 33.13 -2.15
C GLN A 9 -2.92 32.27 -1.74
N HIS A 10 -3.06 30.95 -1.91
CA HIS A 10 -2.00 30.00 -1.63
C HIS A 10 -0.97 30.07 -2.76
N ASN A 11 0.16 30.75 -2.54
CA ASN A 11 1.24 30.83 -3.51
C ASN A 11 2.15 29.59 -3.45
N HIS A 12 1.54 28.41 -3.40
CA HIS A 12 2.20 27.11 -3.26
C HIS A 12 2.15 26.34 -4.58
N THR A 13 3.26 25.68 -4.90
CA THR A 13 3.39 24.86 -6.11
C THR A 13 3.58 23.41 -5.69
N VAL A 14 2.61 22.58 -6.09
CA VAL A 14 2.56 21.16 -5.83
C VAL A 14 3.03 20.38 -7.05
N ILE A 15 4.02 19.53 -6.86
CA ILE A 15 4.46 18.56 -7.86
C ILE A 15 3.79 17.22 -7.57
N THR A 16 3.18 16.63 -8.58
CA THR A 16 2.72 15.24 -8.52
C THR A 16 3.49 14.38 -9.49
N VAL A 17 4.07 13.29 -8.98
CA VAL A 17 4.70 12.23 -9.79
C VAL A 17 4.08 10.92 -9.34
N SER A 18 3.01 10.48 -9.98
CA SER A 18 2.21 9.37 -9.44
C SER A 18 1.49 8.59 -10.54
N PRO A 19 1.31 7.26 -10.38
CA PRO A 19 0.42 6.48 -11.25
C PRO A 19 -1.05 6.90 -11.11
N LEU A 20 -1.40 7.69 -10.10
CA LEU A 20 -2.75 8.16 -9.84
C LEU A 20 -3.14 9.29 -10.80
N THR A 21 -3.60 8.94 -12.00
CA THR A 21 -3.93 9.89 -13.08
C THR A 21 -4.94 10.98 -12.69
N ARG A 22 -5.84 10.71 -11.73
CA ARG A 22 -6.83 11.67 -11.24
C ARG A 22 -6.34 12.57 -10.10
N LEU A 23 -5.16 12.31 -9.54
CA LEU A 23 -4.62 13.02 -8.37
C LEU A 23 -4.47 14.53 -8.61
N PRO A 24 -3.89 15.00 -9.73
CA PRO A 24 -3.68 16.43 -9.93
C PRO A 24 -5.00 17.22 -9.92
N LYS A 25 -6.01 16.68 -10.63
CA LYS A 25 -7.34 17.27 -10.69
C LYS A 25 -8.01 17.30 -9.32
N LEU A 26 -7.90 16.23 -8.53
CA LEU A 26 -8.48 16.17 -7.19
C LEU A 26 -7.84 17.19 -6.23
N ILE A 27 -6.53 17.42 -6.32
CA ILE A 27 -5.85 18.46 -5.54
C ILE A 27 -6.41 19.83 -5.92
N GLN A 28 -6.45 20.12 -7.23
CA GLN A 28 -6.93 21.40 -7.75
C GLN A 28 -8.39 21.68 -7.37
N ASP A 29 -9.26 20.67 -7.46
CA ASP A 29 -10.69 20.78 -7.15
C ASP A 29 -10.94 20.98 -5.64
N ARG A 30 -10.15 20.34 -4.77
CA ARG A 30 -10.34 20.43 -3.32
C ARG A 30 -9.67 21.63 -2.68
N ILE A 31 -8.59 22.13 -3.26
CA ILE A 31 -7.81 23.25 -2.72
C ILE A 31 -7.59 24.27 -3.85
N PRO A 32 -8.61 25.11 -4.12
CA PRO A 32 -8.50 26.16 -5.11
C PRO A 32 -7.37 27.13 -4.77
N GLY A 33 -6.53 27.47 -5.75
CA GLY A 33 -5.42 28.41 -5.59
C GLY A 33 -4.02 27.80 -5.62
N LEU A 34 -3.89 26.48 -5.42
CA LEU A 34 -2.62 25.79 -5.63
C LEU A 34 -2.26 25.74 -7.12
N THR A 35 -0.97 25.89 -7.43
CA THR A 35 -0.43 25.55 -8.75
C THR A 35 -0.03 24.09 -8.74
N VAL A 36 -0.70 23.24 -9.53
CA VAL A 36 -0.42 21.81 -9.59
C VAL A 36 0.31 21.47 -10.89
N ILE A 37 1.53 20.97 -10.78
CA ILE A 37 2.35 20.51 -11.91
C ILE A 37 2.46 18.99 -11.83
N ASN A 38 1.94 18.31 -12.84
CA ASN A 38 1.93 16.84 -12.88
C ASN A 38 2.95 16.32 -13.89
N PHE A 39 3.80 15.39 -13.45
CA PHE A 39 4.63 14.57 -14.32
C PHE A 39 4.11 13.13 -14.31
N SER A 40 3.67 12.67 -15.48
CA SER A 40 3.28 11.28 -15.68
C SER A 40 4.52 10.45 -16.03
N ILE A 41 4.66 9.28 -15.41
CA ILE A 41 5.65 8.28 -15.79
C ILE A 41 4.90 7.05 -16.34
N PRO A 42 5.24 6.54 -17.54
CA PRO A 42 4.65 5.31 -18.08
C PRO A 42 4.89 4.07 -17.18
N GLY A 43 4.06 3.03 -17.34
CA GLY A 43 3.85 1.95 -16.37
C GLY A 43 5.01 1.00 -16.01
N GLU A 44 4.71 0.23 -14.95
CA GLU A 44 5.32 -0.97 -14.31
C GLU A 44 6.76 -0.96 -13.77
N LEU A 45 7.66 -0.05 -14.18
CA LEU A 45 9.05 -0.04 -13.64
C LEU A 45 9.46 1.33 -13.12
N TYR A 46 8.75 1.80 -12.09
CA TYR A 46 9.06 3.05 -11.38
C TYR A 46 10.40 3.01 -10.65
N ARG A 47 10.97 1.84 -10.33
CA ARG A 47 12.22 1.79 -9.57
C ARG A 47 13.43 2.30 -10.37
N ASP A 48 13.49 2.02 -11.68
CA ASP A 48 14.70 2.22 -12.51
C ASP A 48 14.42 3.00 -13.81
N SER A 49 13.52 3.98 -13.78
CA SER A 49 13.18 4.75 -14.98
C SER A 49 14.36 5.64 -15.45
N PRO A 50 14.71 5.65 -16.75
CA PRO A 50 15.72 6.54 -17.29
C PRO A 50 15.29 8.03 -17.27
N ASP A 51 14.02 8.31 -16.97
CA ASP A 51 13.48 9.68 -16.96
C ASP A 51 13.83 10.47 -15.68
N TYR A 52 14.33 9.81 -14.63
CA TYR A 52 14.60 10.46 -13.34
C TYR A 52 15.48 11.71 -13.40
N PRO A 53 16.62 11.73 -14.12
CA PRO A 53 17.43 12.94 -14.27
C PRO A 53 16.67 14.11 -14.89
N LYS A 54 15.85 13.83 -15.91
CA LYS A 54 15.05 14.85 -16.60
C LYS A 54 13.96 15.38 -15.67
N LEU A 55 13.29 14.51 -14.93
CA LEU A 55 12.26 14.89 -13.96
C LEU A 55 12.83 15.72 -12.83
N ALA A 56 13.96 15.31 -12.24
CA ALA A 56 14.63 16.05 -11.17
C ALA A 56 14.97 17.48 -11.62
N LYS A 57 15.51 17.65 -12.83
CA LYS A 57 15.78 18.97 -13.41
C LYS A 57 14.52 19.83 -13.55
N LEU A 58 13.45 19.27 -14.13
CA LEU A 58 12.19 19.99 -14.31
C LEU A 58 11.55 20.40 -12.97
N ILE A 59 11.68 19.56 -11.94
CA ILE A 59 11.18 19.87 -10.60
C ILE A 59 12.01 20.99 -9.97
N ASN A 60 13.34 20.96 -10.07
CA ASN A 60 14.20 22.04 -9.58
C ASN A 60 13.85 23.40 -10.22
N GLU A 61 13.49 23.41 -11.50
CA GLU A 61 13.10 24.62 -12.24
C GLU A 61 11.67 25.11 -11.90
N SER A 62 10.85 24.28 -11.24
CA SER A 62 9.43 24.58 -10.97
C SER A 62 9.19 25.45 -9.73
N ALA A 63 10.21 25.72 -8.92
CA ALA A 63 10.11 26.38 -7.63
C ALA A 63 9.05 25.75 -6.69
N ALA A 64 8.84 24.44 -6.81
CA ALA A 64 7.91 23.70 -5.98
C ALA A 64 8.32 23.73 -4.51
N ASP A 65 7.31 23.77 -3.65
CA ASP A 65 7.47 23.65 -2.21
C ASP A 65 6.71 22.46 -1.61
N ILE A 66 5.90 21.77 -2.41
CA ILE A 66 5.18 20.55 -2.02
C ILE A 66 5.40 19.47 -3.09
N ILE A 67 5.69 18.24 -2.66
CA ILE A 67 5.78 17.08 -3.55
C ILE A 67 4.90 15.92 -3.06
N LEU A 68 4.01 15.45 -3.93
CA LEU A 68 3.15 14.28 -3.72
C LEU A 68 3.57 13.14 -4.65
N THR A 69 4.16 12.10 -4.08
CA THR A 69 4.65 10.95 -4.85
C THR A 69 4.84 9.70 -3.97
N LEU A 70 5.33 8.60 -4.53
CA LEU A 70 5.72 7.39 -3.80
C LEU A 70 7.12 7.56 -3.17
N PRO A 71 7.41 6.89 -2.04
CA PRO A 71 8.71 6.87 -1.37
C PRO A 71 9.91 6.63 -2.31
N HIS A 72 9.97 5.51 -3.03
CA HIS A 72 11.06 5.24 -3.99
C HIS A 72 11.15 6.26 -5.12
N VAL A 73 10.05 6.91 -5.52
CA VAL A 73 10.11 7.92 -6.60
C VAL A 73 10.82 9.16 -6.08
N LEU A 74 10.50 9.61 -4.85
CA LEU A 74 11.23 10.71 -4.23
C LEU A 74 12.70 10.33 -4.00
N ASP A 75 12.98 9.14 -3.48
CA ASP A 75 14.35 8.64 -3.27
C ASP A 75 15.16 8.67 -4.58
N ASN A 76 14.60 8.13 -5.67
CA ASN A 76 15.22 8.16 -7.00
C ASN A 76 15.43 9.59 -7.53
N LEU A 77 14.45 10.48 -7.36
CA LEU A 77 14.59 11.87 -7.79
C LEU A 77 15.78 12.55 -7.08
N VAL A 78 15.94 12.32 -5.78
CA VAL A 78 17.06 12.88 -4.99
C VAL A 78 18.39 12.29 -5.45
N GLN A 79 18.46 10.97 -5.65
CA GLN A 79 19.66 10.31 -6.18
C GLN A 79 20.07 10.84 -7.57
N HIS A 80 19.11 11.35 -8.35
CA HIS A 80 19.33 11.93 -9.68
C HIS A 80 19.34 13.47 -9.69
N GLY A 81 19.54 14.13 -8.55
CA GLY A 81 19.86 15.56 -8.47
C GLY A 81 18.68 16.48 -8.17
N LEU A 82 17.56 15.97 -7.65
CA LEU A 82 16.51 16.83 -7.08
C LEU A 82 17.05 17.56 -5.84
N CYS A 83 17.03 18.88 -5.87
CA CYS A 83 17.34 19.73 -4.73
C CYS A 83 16.09 19.93 -3.88
N CYS A 84 16.16 19.59 -2.60
CA CYS A 84 15.03 19.68 -1.68
C CYS A 84 15.04 20.95 -0.80
N ASP A 85 15.88 21.94 -1.10
CA ASP A 85 16.00 23.17 -0.30
C ASP A 85 14.72 24.01 -0.32
N SER A 86 14.00 24.03 -1.44
CA SER A 86 12.70 24.73 -1.57
C SER A 86 11.51 23.89 -1.11
N ILE A 87 11.69 22.57 -1.00
CA ILE A 87 10.62 21.63 -0.66
C ILE A 87 10.37 21.67 0.84
N LYS A 88 9.18 22.12 1.23
CA LYS A 88 8.73 22.22 2.62
C LYS A 88 7.90 21.03 3.05
N TRP A 89 7.28 20.33 2.10
CA TRP A 89 6.41 19.20 2.42
C TRP A 89 6.48 18.10 1.36
N PHE A 90 6.75 16.88 1.81
CA PHE A 90 6.48 15.66 1.06
C PHE A 90 5.29 14.90 1.65
N GLN A 91 4.35 14.55 0.79
CA GLN A 91 3.23 13.68 1.11
C GLN A 91 3.31 12.40 0.28
N SER A 92 3.60 11.28 0.96
CA SER A 92 3.62 9.97 0.33
C SER A 92 2.20 9.54 -0.09
N THR A 93 2.09 8.99 -1.30
CA THR A 93 0.86 8.33 -1.76
C THR A 93 0.73 6.89 -1.29
N SER A 94 1.69 6.35 -0.51
CA SER A 94 1.66 5.00 0.06
C SER A 94 1.62 5.01 1.60
N ALA A 95 1.34 3.84 2.17
CA ALA A 95 1.46 3.60 3.61
C ALA A 95 2.90 3.35 4.07
N GLY A 96 3.70 2.65 3.25
CA GLY A 96 5.13 2.46 3.50
C GLY A 96 5.91 3.75 3.32
N ALA A 97 7.04 3.86 4.01
CA ALA A 97 7.95 5.02 3.98
C ALA A 97 9.43 4.63 4.07
N GLU A 98 9.73 3.33 4.10
CA GLU A 98 11.05 2.76 4.41
C GLU A 98 12.11 3.21 3.40
N GLU A 99 11.74 3.30 2.12
CA GLU A 99 12.64 3.68 1.02
C GLU A 99 13.17 5.11 1.16
N LEU A 100 12.45 6.00 1.86
CA LEU A 100 12.89 7.38 2.07
C LEU A 100 14.12 7.48 2.95
N PHE A 101 14.38 6.48 3.79
CA PHE A 101 15.53 6.52 4.69
C PHE A 101 16.88 6.36 3.96
N HIS A 102 16.89 6.00 2.68
CA HIS A 102 18.10 6.03 1.85
C HIS A 102 18.50 7.47 1.48
N ALA A 103 17.61 8.22 0.82
CA ALA A 103 17.82 9.64 0.51
C ALA A 103 17.81 10.54 1.77
N PHE A 104 17.03 10.19 2.78
CA PHE A 104 16.86 10.98 4.00
C PHE A 104 17.06 10.12 5.27
N PRO A 105 18.29 9.69 5.58
CA PRO A 105 18.57 8.98 6.83
C PRO A 105 18.17 9.82 8.05
N LYS A 106 18.28 11.15 7.92
CA LYS A 106 17.66 12.14 8.80
C LYS A 106 16.88 13.12 7.93
N PRO A 107 15.57 13.33 8.19
CA PRO A 107 14.79 14.32 7.43
C PRO A 107 15.33 15.74 7.68
N PRO A 108 15.36 16.61 6.65
CA PRO A 108 15.74 18.01 6.83
C PRO A 108 14.78 18.73 7.79
N ASP A 109 15.31 19.61 8.64
CA ASP A 109 14.52 20.30 9.67
C ASP A 109 13.43 21.23 9.07
N HIS A 110 13.62 21.68 7.82
CA HIS A 110 12.68 22.54 7.10
C HIS A 110 11.57 21.78 6.34
N MET A 111 11.62 20.45 6.32
CA MET A 111 10.76 19.62 5.48
C MET A 111 9.89 18.68 6.31
N VAL A 112 8.58 18.76 6.10
CA VAL A 112 7.60 17.86 6.71
C VAL A 112 7.42 16.63 5.84
N PHE A 113 7.34 15.45 6.46
CA PHE A 113 7.05 14.18 5.79
C PHE A 113 5.74 13.60 6.32
N THR A 114 4.80 13.32 5.43
CA THR A 114 3.54 12.64 5.75
C THR A 114 3.33 11.45 4.83
N ARG A 115 2.48 10.52 5.26
CA ARG A 115 2.17 9.29 4.52
C ARG A 115 0.69 8.99 4.56
N MET A 116 0.23 8.11 3.67
CA MET A 116 -1.16 7.65 3.72
C MET A 116 -1.32 6.65 4.87
N GLY A 117 -1.90 7.10 5.98
CA GLY A 117 -2.06 6.27 7.19
C GLY A 117 -3.29 5.37 7.21
N GLU A 118 -4.36 5.78 6.52
CA GLU A 118 -5.69 5.17 6.60
C GLU A 118 -6.24 4.87 5.20
N GLY A 119 -7.28 4.02 5.12
CA GLY A 119 -7.99 3.71 3.86
C GLY A 119 -7.68 2.35 3.24
N PHE A 120 -6.57 1.71 3.61
CA PHE A 120 -6.17 0.40 3.07
C PHE A 120 -6.88 -0.79 3.70
N GLY A 121 -7.31 -0.68 4.96
CA GLY A 121 -7.76 -1.83 5.75
C GLY A 121 -8.91 -2.63 5.12
N GLY A 122 -9.83 -1.97 4.40
CA GLY A 122 -10.90 -2.66 3.68
C GLY A 122 -10.38 -3.54 2.54
N PHE A 123 -9.54 -3.00 1.67
CA PHE A 123 -8.94 -3.76 0.56
C PHE A 123 -8.05 -4.89 1.07
N MET A 124 -7.28 -4.64 2.13
CA MET A 124 -6.47 -5.68 2.76
C MET A 124 -7.33 -6.81 3.35
N ALA A 125 -8.47 -6.48 3.95
CA ALA A 125 -9.40 -7.50 4.46
C ALA A 125 -10.01 -8.32 3.32
N GLU A 126 -10.44 -7.67 2.24
CA GLU A 126 -10.94 -8.33 1.03
C GLU A 126 -9.89 -9.25 0.41
N TYR A 127 -8.66 -8.75 0.23
CA TYR A 127 -7.54 -9.52 -0.30
C TYR A 127 -7.23 -10.73 0.58
N VAL A 128 -7.00 -10.53 1.89
CA VAL A 128 -6.63 -11.62 2.81
C VAL A 128 -7.72 -12.68 2.89
N LEU A 129 -9.00 -12.27 3.04
CA LEU A 129 -10.09 -13.24 3.08
C LEU A 129 -10.32 -13.92 1.72
N GLY A 130 -10.21 -13.19 0.62
CA GLY A 130 -10.31 -13.76 -0.73
C GLY A 130 -9.28 -14.87 -0.93
N GLN A 131 -8.05 -14.64 -0.47
CA GLN A 131 -6.97 -15.62 -0.52
C GLN A 131 -7.24 -16.85 0.38
N ILE A 132 -7.69 -16.64 1.62
CA ILE A 132 -8.07 -17.74 2.52
C ILE A 132 -9.21 -18.56 1.92
N ILE A 133 -10.27 -17.91 1.44
CA ILE A 133 -11.42 -18.58 0.81
C ILE A 133 -10.97 -19.37 -0.41
N SER A 134 -10.19 -18.74 -1.30
CA SER A 134 -9.68 -19.36 -2.53
C SER A 134 -8.92 -20.66 -2.23
N ARG A 135 -8.07 -20.63 -1.19
CA ARG A 135 -7.30 -21.79 -0.73
C ARG A 135 -8.17 -22.86 -0.10
N GLU A 136 -8.98 -22.53 0.90
CA GLU A 136 -9.77 -23.50 1.66
C GLU A 136 -10.91 -24.13 0.84
N HIS A 137 -11.33 -23.44 -0.23
CA HIS A 137 -12.40 -23.90 -1.11
C HIS A 137 -11.90 -24.45 -2.45
N TYR A 138 -10.58 -24.48 -2.70
CA TYR A 138 -9.91 -25.04 -3.88
C TYR A 138 -10.29 -24.38 -5.22
N PHE A 139 -10.57 -23.08 -5.23
CA PHE A 139 -10.98 -22.40 -6.47
C PHE A 139 -9.95 -22.47 -7.60
N PRO A 140 -8.63 -22.27 -7.36
CA PRO A 140 -7.64 -22.38 -8.42
C PRO A 140 -7.56 -23.79 -9.02
N GLN A 141 -7.64 -24.82 -8.17
CA GLN A 141 -7.62 -26.22 -8.61
C GLN A 141 -8.89 -26.59 -9.38
N MET A 142 -10.05 -26.08 -8.99
CA MET A 142 -11.28 -26.28 -9.76
C MET A 142 -11.22 -25.60 -11.14
N ALA A 143 -10.63 -24.40 -11.23
CA ALA A 143 -10.43 -23.73 -12.51
C ALA A 143 -9.52 -24.56 -13.44
N GLU A 144 -8.51 -25.22 -12.89
CA GLU A 144 -7.67 -26.16 -13.66
C GLU A 144 -8.47 -27.38 -14.13
N TYR A 145 -9.28 -28.00 -13.26
CA TYR A 145 -10.14 -29.13 -13.64
C TYR A 145 -11.15 -28.74 -14.72
N GLN A 146 -11.69 -27.52 -14.66
CA GLN A 146 -12.55 -26.98 -15.70
C GLN A 146 -11.81 -26.86 -17.05
N ARG A 147 -10.59 -26.31 -17.06
CA ARG A 147 -9.75 -26.24 -18.27
C ARG A 147 -9.48 -27.62 -18.87
N GLN A 148 -9.27 -28.62 -18.01
CA GLN A 148 -9.07 -30.02 -18.39
C GLN A 148 -10.37 -30.76 -18.72
N LYS A 149 -11.54 -30.12 -18.56
CA LYS A 149 -12.88 -30.73 -18.74
C LYS A 149 -13.11 -31.94 -17.84
N VAL A 150 -12.52 -31.94 -16.64
CA VAL A 150 -12.64 -33.01 -15.65
C VAL A 150 -13.71 -32.68 -14.62
N TRP A 151 -14.74 -33.53 -14.53
CA TRP A 151 -15.76 -33.45 -13.49
C TRP A 151 -15.39 -34.38 -12.33
N SER A 152 -14.94 -33.84 -11.19
CA SER A 152 -14.56 -34.66 -10.03
C SER A 152 -15.07 -34.07 -8.72
N ARG A 153 -16.09 -34.71 -8.13
CA ARG A 153 -16.61 -34.32 -6.80
C ARG A 153 -15.72 -34.80 -5.66
N SER A 154 -15.17 -36.01 -5.76
CA SER A 154 -14.37 -36.65 -4.70
C SER A 154 -13.11 -35.86 -4.34
N LYS A 155 -12.55 -35.12 -5.30
CA LYS A 155 -11.35 -34.28 -5.09
C LYS A 155 -11.62 -33.03 -4.26
N PHE A 156 -12.87 -32.60 -4.12
CA PHE A 156 -13.22 -31.32 -3.47
C PHE A 156 -14.23 -31.44 -2.34
N ILE A 157 -14.56 -32.66 -1.90
CA ILE A 157 -15.57 -32.89 -0.88
C ILE A 157 -15.06 -32.60 0.54
N GLN A 158 -13.75 -32.78 0.77
CA GLN A 158 -13.12 -32.48 2.05
C GLN A 158 -12.68 -31.02 2.05
N LYS A 159 -13.44 -30.15 2.71
CA LYS A 159 -13.11 -28.73 2.91
C LYS A 159 -13.18 -28.42 4.38
N ARG A 160 -12.35 -27.49 4.83
CA ARG A 160 -12.50 -26.91 6.17
C ARG A 160 -13.48 -25.74 6.09
N SER A 161 -14.32 -25.63 7.12
CA SER A 161 -15.10 -24.41 7.30
C SER A 161 -14.17 -23.28 7.73
N LEU A 162 -14.40 -22.06 7.25
CA LEU A 162 -13.66 -20.90 7.74
C LEU A 162 -13.81 -20.72 9.25
N ALA A 163 -14.98 -21.03 9.82
CA ALA A 163 -15.22 -20.91 11.24
C ALA A 163 -14.34 -21.85 12.10
N SER A 164 -13.78 -22.91 11.52
CA SER A 164 -12.85 -23.80 12.24
C SER A 164 -11.41 -23.29 12.23
N LEU A 165 -11.12 -22.21 11.50
CA LEU A 165 -9.77 -21.69 11.33
C LEU A 165 -9.38 -20.75 12.47
N THR A 166 -8.10 -20.81 12.84
CA THR A 166 -7.46 -19.78 13.66
C THR A 166 -6.51 -18.97 12.78
N ILE A 167 -6.68 -17.65 12.76
CA ILE A 167 -5.81 -16.71 12.05
C ILE A 167 -4.94 -15.92 13.04
N GLY A 168 -3.64 -15.90 12.79
CA GLY A 168 -2.69 -15.01 13.46
C GLY A 168 -2.45 -13.77 12.62
N ILE A 169 -2.56 -12.58 13.23
CA ILE A 169 -2.34 -11.29 12.57
C ILE A 169 -1.16 -10.60 13.27
N LEU A 170 -0.03 -10.50 12.57
CA LEU A 170 1.11 -9.71 13.00
C LEU A 170 0.89 -8.25 12.62
N GLY A 171 0.74 -7.38 13.62
CA GLY A 171 0.42 -5.96 13.46
C GLY A 171 -1.06 -5.68 13.73
N THR A 172 -1.34 -5.03 14.85
CA THR A 172 -2.70 -4.67 15.30
C THR A 172 -3.06 -3.21 15.00
N GLY A 173 -2.52 -2.67 13.91
CA GLY A 173 -2.84 -1.33 13.41
C GLY A 173 -4.15 -1.28 12.62
N ALA A 174 -4.41 -0.17 11.93
CA ALA A 174 -5.65 0.05 11.17
C ALA A 174 -5.98 -1.07 10.16
N ILE A 175 -4.96 -1.63 9.49
CA ILE A 175 -5.11 -2.78 8.57
C ILE A 175 -5.47 -4.05 9.34
N GLY A 176 -4.67 -4.42 10.34
CA GLY A 176 -4.88 -5.65 11.11
C GLY A 176 -6.24 -5.70 11.81
N ILE A 177 -6.73 -4.55 12.29
CA ILE A 177 -8.08 -4.43 12.88
C ILE A 177 -9.15 -4.78 11.84
N LYS A 178 -9.07 -4.26 10.61
CA LYS A 178 -10.07 -4.54 9.57
C LYS A 178 -10.04 -6.00 9.12
N ILE A 179 -8.87 -6.60 9.01
CA ILE A 179 -8.73 -8.04 8.74
C ILE A 179 -9.36 -8.84 9.89
N ALA A 180 -9.08 -8.48 11.14
CA ALA A 180 -9.63 -9.16 12.31
C ALA A 180 -11.16 -9.09 12.39
N GLU A 181 -11.75 -7.91 12.12
CA GLU A 181 -13.20 -7.72 12.04
C GLU A 181 -13.82 -8.63 10.98
N ALA A 182 -13.25 -8.62 9.77
CA ALA A 182 -13.75 -9.44 8.67
C ALA A 182 -13.61 -10.95 8.97
N SER A 183 -12.47 -11.40 9.48
CA SER A 183 -12.26 -12.81 9.86
C SER A 183 -13.26 -13.27 10.92
N ARG A 184 -13.56 -12.44 11.93
CA ARG A 184 -14.56 -12.76 12.96
C ARG A 184 -15.97 -12.88 12.39
N ALA A 185 -16.32 -12.08 11.38
CA ALA A 185 -17.62 -12.19 10.70
C ALA A 185 -17.82 -13.56 10.02
N PHE A 186 -16.74 -14.25 9.63
CA PHE A 186 -16.76 -15.62 9.13
C PHE A 186 -16.64 -16.70 10.23
N GLY A 187 -16.67 -16.31 11.51
CA GLY A 187 -16.58 -17.21 12.65
C GLY A 187 -15.17 -17.70 12.97
N MET A 188 -14.13 -17.13 12.34
CA MET A 188 -12.73 -17.54 12.62
C MET A 188 -12.30 -17.12 14.02
N THR A 189 -11.39 -17.90 14.62
CA THR A 189 -10.65 -17.48 15.82
C THR A 189 -9.51 -16.55 15.40
N VAL A 190 -9.43 -15.33 15.97
CA VAL A 190 -8.41 -14.33 15.59
C VAL A 190 -7.43 -14.07 16.75
N LYS A 191 -6.13 -14.19 16.47
CA LYS A 191 -5.03 -13.89 17.40
C LYS A 191 -4.19 -12.74 16.85
N GLY A 192 -3.92 -11.71 17.65
CA GLY A 192 -3.11 -10.55 17.27
C GLY A 192 -1.73 -10.57 17.92
N LEU A 193 -0.72 -10.07 17.22
CA LEU A 193 0.65 -9.88 17.75
C LEU A 193 1.11 -8.43 17.47
N ALA A 194 1.62 -7.75 18.50
CA ALA A 194 2.09 -6.36 18.41
C ALA A 194 3.36 -6.14 19.25
N ARG A 195 4.19 -5.19 18.83
CA ARG A 195 5.46 -4.82 19.49
C ARG A 195 5.28 -4.02 20.79
N THR A 196 4.19 -3.25 20.90
CA THR A 196 3.84 -2.48 22.10
C THR A 196 2.36 -2.66 22.37
N MET A 197 2.01 -3.17 23.55
CA MET A 197 0.64 -3.46 23.96
C MET A 197 -0.03 -2.19 24.52
N LYS A 198 -1.30 -1.93 24.16
CA LYS A 198 -2.13 -0.90 24.83
C LYS A 198 -3.09 -1.59 25.81
N GLU A 199 -3.25 -1.00 27.00
CA GLU A 199 -3.86 -1.60 28.20
C GLU A 199 -5.36 -1.95 28.06
N SER A 200 -6.08 -1.40 27.08
CA SER A 200 -7.52 -1.64 26.86
C SER A 200 -7.86 -2.98 26.17
N ILE A 201 -6.94 -3.95 26.12
CA ILE A 201 -7.01 -5.15 25.25
C ILE A 201 -6.92 -6.48 26.05
N MET A 202 -6.85 -6.45 27.37
CA MET A 202 -6.66 -7.64 28.21
C MET A 202 -8.02 -8.34 28.44
N PRO A 203 -8.22 -9.63 28.05
CA PRO A 203 -7.52 -10.75 28.70
C PRO A 203 -7.34 -12.07 27.88
N HIS A 204 -6.74 -12.10 26.67
CA HIS A 204 -6.75 -13.35 25.82
C HIS A 204 -5.50 -13.69 24.96
N PHE A 205 -4.25 -13.36 25.30
CA PHE A 205 -3.12 -13.70 24.41
C PHE A 205 -1.94 -14.40 25.10
N ASP A 206 -1.75 -15.69 24.80
CA ASP A 206 -0.83 -16.61 25.49
C ASP A 206 0.30 -17.24 24.64
N VAL A 207 0.37 -17.09 23.30
CA VAL A 207 1.17 -18.05 22.48
C VAL A 207 2.01 -17.45 21.35
N ILE A 208 3.31 -17.81 21.34
CA ILE A 208 4.19 -17.83 20.16
C ILE A 208 3.98 -19.15 19.42
N LEU A 209 3.59 -19.12 18.15
CA LEU A 209 3.44 -20.34 17.35
C LEU A 209 4.79 -20.72 16.73
N MET A 210 5.37 -21.84 17.17
CA MET A 210 6.30 -22.63 16.35
C MET A 210 5.48 -23.76 15.70
N GLY A 211 5.49 -23.80 14.37
CA GLY A 211 4.81 -24.83 13.58
C GLY A 211 5.32 -24.85 12.15
N TRP A 212 5.13 -25.98 11.48
CA TRP A 212 5.39 -26.11 10.05
C TRP A 212 4.38 -25.25 9.29
N ILE A 213 4.87 -24.35 8.42
CA ILE A 213 4.01 -23.51 7.57
C ILE A 213 3.52 -24.39 6.43
N GLY A 214 2.21 -24.71 6.41
CA GLY A 214 1.60 -25.53 5.35
C GLY A 214 1.50 -24.82 3.99
N GLY A 215 1.87 -23.54 3.90
CA GLY A 215 1.99 -22.76 2.66
C GLY A 215 1.92 -21.25 2.91
N ALA A 216 2.30 -20.44 1.92
CA ALA A 216 2.40 -18.99 2.04
C ALA A 216 1.72 -18.28 0.87
N ILE A 217 1.22 -17.07 1.12
CA ILE A 217 0.71 -16.17 0.09
C ILE A 217 1.50 -14.87 0.27
N LEU A 218 2.30 -14.52 -0.73
CA LEU A 218 3.28 -13.45 -0.67
C LEU A 218 2.88 -12.35 -1.67
N ASP A 219 2.49 -11.19 -1.14
CA ASP A 219 2.22 -9.99 -1.95
C ASP A 219 3.37 -8.98 -1.92
N ALA A 220 4.31 -9.13 -1.00
CA ALA A 220 5.52 -8.31 -0.91
C ALA A 220 6.74 -9.22 -0.74
N ILE A 221 7.83 -8.87 -1.38
CA ILE A 221 9.07 -9.66 -1.42
C ILE A 221 10.29 -8.73 -1.40
N ASP A 222 11.45 -9.27 -1.02
CA ASP A 222 12.66 -8.45 -0.85
C ASP A 222 13.13 -7.77 -2.15
N LYS A 223 13.02 -8.48 -3.29
CA LYS A 223 13.36 -7.95 -4.61
C LYS A 223 12.15 -7.94 -5.52
N GLU A 224 11.64 -6.75 -5.81
CA GLU A 224 10.50 -6.52 -6.69
C GLU A 224 10.94 -5.83 -8.00
N PRO A 225 10.53 -6.33 -9.18
CA PRO A 225 9.70 -7.51 -9.41
C PRO A 225 10.42 -8.83 -9.06
N LEU A 226 9.67 -9.87 -8.72
CA LEU A 226 10.23 -11.19 -8.40
C LEU A 226 11.04 -11.71 -9.61
N PRO A 227 12.32 -12.08 -9.45
CA PRO A 227 13.12 -12.63 -10.54
C PRO A 227 12.43 -13.84 -11.19
N ALA A 228 12.46 -13.92 -12.52
CA ALA A 228 11.77 -14.98 -13.28
C ALA A 228 12.29 -16.40 -12.97
N ASP A 229 13.54 -16.50 -12.51
CA ASP A 229 14.21 -17.73 -12.09
C ASP A 229 13.98 -18.08 -10.61
N SER A 230 13.22 -17.27 -9.87
CA SER A 230 12.93 -17.55 -8.47
C SER A 230 12.18 -18.87 -8.30
N PRO A 231 12.61 -19.75 -7.37
CA PRO A 231 11.90 -21.00 -7.10
C PRO A 231 10.52 -20.80 -6.47
N LEU A 232 10.22 -19.58 -5.97
CA LEU A 232 8.91 -19.25 -5.41
C LEU A 232 7.79 -19.32 -6.45
N TRP A 233 8.09 -19.14 -7.74
CA TRP A 233 7.10 -19.24 -8.81
C TRP A 233 6.49 -20.64 -8.96
N THR A 234 7.28 -21.68 -8.66
CA THR A 234 6.89 -23.08 -8.89
C THR A 234 6.63 -23.85 -7.60
N HIS A 235 6.82 -23.22 -6.44
CA HIS A 235 6.62 -23.89 -5.16
C HIS A 235 5.11 -24.20 -4.95
N PRO A 236 4.73 -25.47 -4.74
CA PRO A 236 3.33 -25.91 -4.79
C PRO A 236 2.43 -25.28 -3.71
N ASP A 237 3.03 -24.91 -2.58
CA ASP A 237 2.32 -24.29 -1.46
C ASP A 237 2.52 -22.78 -1.34
N VAL A 238 3.06 -22.12 -2.39
CA VAL A 238 3.26 -20.66 -2.42
C VAL A 238 2.38 -20.04 -3.50
N VAL A 239 1.70 -18.95 -3.16
CA VAL A 239 1.02 -18.07 -4.11
C VAL A 239 1.73 -16.72 -4.10
N ILE A 240 2.11 -16.23 -5.27
CA ILE A 240 2.69 -14.89 -5.46
C ILE A 240 1.63 -13.95 -6.03
N THR A 241 1.51 -12.76 -5.47
CA THR A 241 0.74 -11.66 -6.06
C THR A 241 1.63 -10.41 -6.18
N PRO A 242 1.43 -9.57 -7.21
CA PRO A 242 2.39 -8.54 -7.58
C PRO A 242 2.22 -7.21 -6.81
N HIS A 243 2.24 -7.26 -5.47
CA HIS A 243 2.13 -6.06 -4.62
C HIS A 243 0.86 -5.24 -4.87
N ILE A 244 -0.29 -5.91 -4.86
CA ILE A 244 -1.61 -5.32 -5.19
C ILE A 244 -2.66 -5.48 -4.09
N SER A 245 -2.31 -5.97 -2.90
CA SER A 245 -3.28 -6.25 -1.82
C SER A 245 -4.00 -5.01 -1.29
N GLY A 246 -3.36 -3.84 -1.35
CA GLY A 246 -3.92 -2.57 -0.88
C GLY A 246 -3.71 -1.45 -1.90
N PRO A 247 -4.42 -1.47 -3.05
CA PRO A 247 -4.22 -0.47 -4.08
C PRO A 247 -4.62 0.91 -3.56
N VAL A 248 -3.79 1.90 -3.89
CA VAL A 248 -4.12 3.30 -3.63
C VAL A 248 -5.14 3.73 -4.69
N THR A 249 -6.34 4.11 -4.27
CA THR A 249 -7.33 4.72 -5.16
C THR A 249 -7.51 6.18 -4.82
N THR A 250 -7.78 6.99 -5.84
CA THR A 250 -7.87 8.45 -5.70
C THR A 250 -9.06 8.88 -4.83
N ASP A 251 -10.10 8.05 -4.71
CA ASP A 251 -11.27 8.33 -3.89
C ASP A 251 -10.97 8.26 -2.37
N LYS A 252 -9.85 7.63 -1.98
CA LYS A 252 -9.40 7.50 -0.58
C LYS A 252 -8.27 8.45 -0.19
N LEU A 253 -7.78 9.28 -1.12
CA LEU A 253 -6.89 10.38 -0.79
C LEU A 253 -7.66 11.44 0.00
N VAL A 254 -7.54 11.37 1.32
CA VAL A 254 -7.96 12.45 2.20
C VAL A 254 -6.84 13.49 2.25
N LEU A 255 -6.97 14.53 1.42
CA LEU A 255 -6.21 15.76 1.62
C LEU A 255 -6.76 16.41 2.90
N SER A 256 -6.17 16.08 4.05
CA SER A 256 -6.55 16.66 5.33
C SER A 256 -6.14 18.15 5.40
N LYS A 257 -6.71 18.89 6.35
CA LYS A 257 -6.68 20.37 6.49
C LYS A 257 -5.29 21.00 6.75
N TYR A 258 -4.21 20.44 6.23
CA TYR A 258 -2.85 20.97 6.37
C TYR A 258 -2.39 21.82 5.18
N PHE A 259 -3.33 22.23 4.32
CA PHE A 259 -3.14 23.26 3.29
C PHE A 259 -3.77 24.58 3.73
#